data_AF-A0A4Y8I400-F1
#
_entry.id   AF-A0A4Y8I400-F1
#
_cell.length_a   1.000
_cell.length_b   1.000
_cell.length_c   1.000
_cell.angle_alpha   90.00
_cell.angle_beta   90.00
_cell.angle_gamma   90.00
#
_symmetry.space_group_name_H-M   'P 1'
#
loop_
_entity.id
_entity.type
_entity.pdbx_description
1 polymer ?
#
loop_
_entity_poly.entity_id
_entity_poly.type
_entity_poly.pdbx_seq_one_letter_code
_entity_poly.pdbx_strand_id
1 'polypeptide(L)'
;MDLYERFKTAANEIQQENPVISNRAFVLSNKIQPLLRLNSDKIVPYSSLSGLEDLGFIGGGFYSDSADKGVIMVTPSLFKEDSTVDVRLRATGVRILQILGITEVFAFGIGESLQKNDNGELIFWAEDHINLSAVNPLVGANIDEFGVRFPDMSAAYDDDLTLIGKRESEKAGFKVENGIWAAFDSERNRLDEFSEELIKNSVQYFCNELISESIAAAHGKLKFSLSLLVNPSEDAAEKLIKLLRQLIPGSIFYAQFHTGNYFNA
;
A
#
# COMPACT_ATOMS: atom_id res chain seq x y z
N MET A 1 3.17 21.32 16.81
CA MET A 1 2.15 20.26 16.81
C MET A 1 2.89 18.93 16.77
N ASP A 2 2.57 18.00 17.65
CA ASP A 2 3.11 16.64 17.54
C ASP A 2 2.52 15.93 16.29
N LEU A 3 3.07 14.76 15.97
CA LEU A 3 2.72 14.06 14.75
C LEU A 3 1.28 13.51 14.77
N TYR A 4 0.76 13.14 15.94
CA TYR A 4 -0.60 12.63 16.08
C TYR A 4 -1.62 13.72 15.79
N GLU A 5 -1.47 14.89 16.39
CA GLU A 5 -2.37 16.02 16.18
C GLU A 5 -2.31 16.53 14.73
N ARG A 6 -1.15 16.42 14.06
CA ARG A 6 -1.04 16.68 12.61
C ARG A 6 -1.88 15.71 11.79
N PHE A 7 -1.72 14.39 12.01
CA PHE A 7 -2.51 13.38 11.30
C PHE A 7 -4.01 13.49 11.61
N LYS A 8 -4.36 13.85 12.84
CA LYS A 8 -5.75 14.05 13.26
C LYS A 8 -6.38 15.28 12.60
N THR A 9 -5.63 16.37 12.45
CA THR A 9 -6.07 17.55 11.72
C THR A 9 -6.37 17.20 10.26
N ALA A 10 -5.45 16.49 9.59
CA ALA A 10 -5.64 16.02 8.22
C ALA A 10 -6.84 15.06 8.09
N ALA A 11 -6.99 14.11 9.03
CA ALA A 11 -8.13 13.19 9.05
C ALA A 11 -9.48 13.92 9.21
N ASN A 12 -9.55 14.93 10.08
CA ASN A 12 -10.77 15.73 10.25
C ASN A 12 -11.14 16.49 8.98
N GLU A 13 -10.16 17.02 8.24
CA GLU A 13 -10.39 17.69 6.96
C GLU A 13 -10.96 16.69 5.93
N ILE A 14 -10.34 15.51 5.79
CA ILE A 14 -10.83 14.44 4.89
C ILE A 14 -12.26 14.01 5.27
N GLN A 15 -12.55 13.86 6.55
CA GLN A 15 -13.86 13.47 7.07
C GLN A 15 -14.94 14.53 6.79
N GLN A 16 -14.59 15.82 6.83
CA GLN A 16 -15.52 16.90 6.49
C GLN A 16 -15.87 16.92 5.01
N GLU A 17 -14.90 16.63 4.15
CA GLU A 17 -15.13 16.50 2.71
C GLU A 17 -15.88 15.21 2.34
N ASN A 18 -15.74 14.17 3.17
CA ASN A 18 -16.32 12.84 2.95
C ASN A 18 -17.07 12.33 4.18
N PRO A 19 -18.33 12.74 4.37
CA PRO A 19 -19.11 12.39 5.57
C PRO A 19 -19.46 10.91 5.67
N VAL A 20 -19.36 10.15 4.56
CA VAL A 20 -19.55 8.69 4.54
C VAL A 20 -18.21 8.05 4.24
N ILE A 21 -17.72 7.21 5.15
CA ILE A 21 -16.47 6.45 5.01
C ILE A 21 -16.81 4.96 5.13
N SER A 22 -16.32 4.17 4.18
CA SER A 22 -16.41 2.71 4.20
C SER A 22 -15.49 2.15 5.28
N ASN A 23 -15.84 1.05 5.94
CA ASN A 23 -14.92 0.36 6.85
C ASN A 23 -13.69 -0.24 6.15
N ARG A 24 -13.74 -0.34 4.82
CA ARG A 24 -12.67 -0.82 3.94
C ARG A 24 -12.01 0.31 3.16
N ALA A 25 -10.69 0.27 3.05
CA ALA A 25 -9.90 1.17 2.23
C ALA A 25 -8.89 0.42 1.34
N PHE A 26 -8.42 1.10 0.31
CA PHE A 26 -7.30 0.65 -0.53
C PHE A 26 -6.04 1.46 -0.24
N VAL A 27 -4.89 0.79 -0.21
CA VAL A 27 -3.57 1.43 -0.27
C VAL A 27 -2.90 1.00 -1.56
N LEU A 28 -2.74 1.89 -2.54
CA LEU A 28 -2.18 1.52 -3.84
C LEU A 28 -0.80 2.14 -4.01
N SER A 29 0.22 1.30 -4.21
CA SER A 29 1.60 1.73 -4.42
C SER A 29 1.74 2.62 -5.64
N ASN A 30 2.81 3.43 -5.71
CA ASN A 30 3.00 4.33 -6.84
C ASN A 30 3.26 3.58 -8.14
N LYS A 31 3.85 2.39 -8.05
CA LYS A 31 4.07 1.53 -9.22
C LYS A 31 2.80 0.93 -9.80
N ILE A 32 1.78 0.65 -8.98
CA ILE A 32 0.52 0.05 -9.48
C ILE A 32 -0.47 1.09 -9.99
N GLN A 33 -0.41 2.31 -9.48
CA GLN A 33 -1.32 3.40 -9.87
C GLN A 33 -1.38 3.67 -11.38
N PRO A 34 -0.29 3.67 -12.16
CA PRO A 34 -0.36 3.93 -13.59
C PRO A 34 -1.19 2.94 -14.40
N LEU A 35 -1.48 1.75 -13.86
CA LEU A 35 -2.38 0.76 -14.45
C LEU A 35 -3.87 1.12 -14.26
N LEU A 36 -4.15 2.08 -13.37
CA LEU A 36 -5.48 2.46 -12.92
C LEU A 36 -5.74 3.94 -13.19
N ARG A 37 -6.88 4.23 -13.81
CA ARG A 37 -7.45 5.58 -13.87
C ARG A 37 -8.63 5.67 -12.94
N LEU A 38 -8.58 6.58 -11.99
CA LEU A 38 -9.72 6.85 -11.12
C LEU A 38 -10.73 7.74 -11.84
N ASN A 39 -12.02 7.51 -11.59
CA ASN A 39 -13.10 8.38 -12.07
C ASN A 39 -13.19 9.70 -11.29
N SER A 40 -12.52 9.78 -10.14
CA SER A 40 -12.59 10.96 -9.28
C SER A 40 -11.71 12.07 -9.81
N ASP A 41 -12.32 13.23 -10.03
CA ASP A 41 -11.64 14.49 -10.35
C ASP A 41 -10.89 15.07 -9.13
N LYS A 42 -11.05 14.50 -7.92
CA LYS A 42 -10.51 15.06 -6.68
C LYS A 42 -9.51 14.11 -6.01
N ILE A 43 -8.25 14.35 -6.33
CA ILE A 43 -7.12 13.94 -5.50
C ILE A 43 -6.93 15.01 -4.43
N VAL A 44 -6.79 14.61 -3.17
CA VAL A 44 -6.38 15.48 -2.06
C VAL A 44 -4.94 15.14 -1.71
N PRO A 45 -3.94 15.87 -2.25
CA PRO A 45 -2.53 15.62 -1.97
C PRO A 45 -2.22 15.73 -0.47
N TYR A 46 -1.24 14.97 0.02
CA TYR A 46 -0.79 15.16 1.41
C TYR A 46 -0.35 16.59 1.70
N SER A 47 0.32 17.23 0.75
CA SER A 47 0.83 18.60 0.90
C SER A 47 -0.26 19.68 0.94
N SER A 48 -1.51 19.36 0.58
CA SER A 48 -2.63 20.31 0.68
C SER A 48 -3.42 20.20 1.98
N LEU A 49 -3.19 19.15 2.79
CA LEU A 49 -3.95 18.88 4.00
C LEU A 49 -3.40 19.63 5.21
N SER A 50 -4.32 20.18 6.01
CA SER A 50 -3.99 20.85 7.26
C SER A 50 -3.17 19.97 8.20
N GLY A 51 -1.97 20.43 8.57
CA GLY A 51 -1.03 19.73 9.44
C GLY A 51 0.07 18.95 8.71
N LEU A 52 0.00 18.82 7.38
CA LEU A 52 0.96 18.06 6.56
C LEU A 52 1.75 18.93 5.56
N GLU A 53 1.36 20.19 5.38
CA GLU A 53 1.82 21.09 4.30
C GLU A 53 3.32 21.38 4.37
N ASP A 54 3.88 21.38 5.59
CA ASP A 54 5.30 21.66 5.88
C ASP A 54 6.17 20.40 5.99
N LEU A 55 5.60 19.20 5.81
CA LEU A 55 6.29 17.93 6.03
C LEU A 55 7.04 17.40 4.79
N GLY A 56 7.05 18.17 3.70
CA GLY A 56 7.92 17.92 2.54
C GLY A 56 7.43 16.84 1.56
N PHE A 57 6.15 16.46 1.61
CA PHE A 57 5.55 15.55 0.63
C PHE A 57 5.61 16.17 -0.78
N ILE A 58 6.07 15.41 -1.77
CA ILE A 58 6.06 15.79 -3.20
C ILE A 58 4.96 15.09 -3.99
N GLY A 59 4.29 14.13 -3.38
CA GLY A 59 3.22 13.34 -3.99
C GLY A 59 2.57 12.42 -2.97
N GLY A 60 1.63 11.63 -3.45
CA GLY A 60 0.74 10.85 -2.60
C GLY A 60 -0.44 11.70 -2.07
N GLY A 61 -1.44 11.02 -1.51
CA GLY A 61 -2.62 11.65 -0.96
C GLY A 61 -3.79 10.69 -0.86
N PHE A 62 -4.98 11.28 -0.82
CA PHE A 62 -6.24 10.56 -0.72
C PHE A 62 -7.07 10.79 -1.96
N TYR A 63 -7.73 9.74 -2.41
CA TYR A 63 -8.82 9.87 -3.36
C TYR A 63 -10.10 9.64 -2.61
N SER A 64 -11.03 10.55 -2.84
CA SER A 64 -12.40 10.41 -2.38
C SER A 64 -13.34 10.62 -3.54
N ASP A 65 -14.29 9.70 -3.67
CA ASP A 65 -15.43 9.92 -4.54
C ASP A 65 -16.69 10.04 -3.67
N SER A 66 -17.21 11.26 -3.60
CA SER A 66 -18.43 11.58 -2.85
C SER A 66 -19.68 10.85 -3.37
N ALA A 67 -19.66 10.31 -4.59
CA ALA A 67 -20.75 9.50 -5.14
C ALA A 67 -20.68 8.03 -4.71
N ASP A 68 -19.50 7.51 -4.36
CA ASP A 68 -19.22 6.06 -4.25
C ASP A 68 -18.92 5.58 -2.83
N LYS A 69 -19.74 6.01 -1.86
CA LYS A 69 -19.87 5.34 -0.54
C LYS A 69 -18.55 5.21 0.25
N GLY A 70 -17.65 6.18 0.18
CA GLY A 70 -16.60 6.33 1.17
C GLY A 70 -15.38 5.43 0.99
N VAL A 71 -15.07 5.03 -0.24
CA VAL A 71 -13.78 4.37 -0.53
C VAL A 71 -12.67 5.40 -0.42
N ILE A 72 -11.78 5.18 0.52
CA ILE A 72 -10.54 5.94 0.63
C ILE A 72 -9.47 5.12 -0.07
N MET A 73 -8.97 5.64 -1.18
CA MET A 73 -7.72 5.17 -1.75
C MET A 73 -6.60 6.06 -1.25
N VAL A 74 -5.60 5.42 -0.68
CA VAL A 74 -4.40 6.06 -0.16
C VAL A 74 -3.26 5.72 -1.06
N THR A 75 -2.50 6.73 -1.44
CA THR A 75 -1.25 6.55 -2.16
C THR A 75 -0.09 6.78 -1.20
N PRO A 76 0.97 5.95 -1.22
CA PRO A 76 2.10 6.11 -0.32
C PRO A 76 2.71 7.50 -0.38
N SER A 77 3.26 7.94 0.75
CA SER A 77 3.92 9.23 0.85
C SER A 77 5.18 9.27 0.01
N LEU A 78 5.25 10.23 -0.91
CA LEU A 78 6.42 10.45 -1.76
C LEU A 78 7.25 11.62 -1.25
N PHE A 79 8.57 11.42 -1.25
CA PHE A 79 9.58 12.41 -0.85
C PHE A 79 10.69 12.47 -1.89
N LYS A 80 11.44 13.58 -1.92
CA LYS A 80 12.64 13.66 -2.78
C LYS A 80 13.70 12.64 -2.32
N GLU A 81 14.38 11.99 -3.25
CA GLU A 81 15.37 10.94 -2.98
C GLU A 81 16.54 11.38 -2.09
N ASP A 82 16.90 12.66 -2.13
CA ASP A 82 17.98 13.26 -1.35
C ASP A 82 17.53 13.79 0.02
N SER A 83 16.25 13.63 0.35
CA SER A 83 15.68 14.23 1.55
C SER A 83 15.94 13.39 2.81
N THR A 84 16.33 14.05 3.91
CA THR A 84 16.43 13.46 5.25
C THR A 84 15.07 13.42 5.93
N VAL A 85 14.08 12.87 5.22
CA VAL A 85 12.70 12.85 5.70
C VAL A 85 12.56 11.87 6.84
N ASP A 86 11.78 12.31 7.82
CA ASP A 86 11.34 11.49 8.93
C ASP A 86 10.62 10.23 8.45
N VAL A 87 11.25 9.08 8.66
CA VAL A 87 10.77 7.76 8.23
C VAL A 87 9.36 7.44 8.74
N ARG A 88 8.95 8.04 9.86
CA ARG A 88 7.59 7.88 10.42
C ARG A 88 6.52 8.36 9.44
N LEU A 89 6.85 9.32 8.58
CA LEU A 89 5.92 9.87 7.59
C LEU A 89 5.64 8.92 6.43
N ARG A 90 6.43 7.85 6.23
CA ARG A 90 6.15 6.85 5.19
C ARG A 90 4.83 6.11 5.42
N ALA A 91 4.35 6.05 6.67
CA ALA A 91 3.09 5.44 7.03
C ALA A 91 1.91 6.44 7.17
N THR A 92 2.08 7.70 6.76
CA THR A 92 1.07 8.79 6.94
C THR A 92 -0.33 8.35 6.52
N GLY A 93 -0.42 7.74 5.34
CA GLY A 93 -1.67 7.21 4.80
C GLY A 93 -2.41 6.27 5.76
N VAL A 94 -1.73 5.20 6.20
CA VAL A 94 -2.31 4.22 7.14
C VAL A 94 -2.64 4.86 8.50
N ARG A 95 -1.83 5.80 8.98
CA ARG A 95 -2.10 6.51 10.23
C ARG A 95 -3.37 7.34 10.17
N ILE A 96 -3.62 8.00 9.04
CA ILE A 96 -4.86 8.74 8.83
C ILE A 96 -6.05 7.78 8.72
N LEU A 97 -5.92 6.64 8.01
CA LEU A 97 -6.98 5.62 7.97
C LEU A 97 -7.36 5.12 9.37
N GLN A 98 -6.39 4.94 10.27
CA GLN A 98 -6.64 4.58 11.68
C GLN A 98 -7.49 5.62 12.40
N ILE A 99 -7.18 6.91 12.22
CA ILE A 99 -7.93 8.01 12.85
C ILE A 99 -9.35 8.12 12.27
N LEU A 100 -9.51 7.86 10.97
CA LEU A 100 -10.80 7.82 10.29
C LEU A 100 -11.67 6.62 10.69
N GLY A 101 -11.16 5.69 11.49
CA GLY A 101 -11.91 4.53 11.96
C GLY A 101 -12.05 3.40 10.94
N ILE A 102 -11.22 3.40 9.89
CA ILE A 102 -11.11 2.26 8.96
C ILE A 102 -10.65 1.03 9.73
N THR A 103 -11.20 -0.14 9.40
CA THR A 103 -10.85 -1.40 10.09
C THR A 103 -10.18 -2.42 9.17
N GLU A 104 -10.44 -2.33 7.87
CA GLU A 104 -10.00 -3.31 6.86
C GLU A 104 -9.27 -2.60 5.72
N VAL A 105 -8.06 -3.04 5.40
CA VAL A 105 -7.22 -2.42 4.36
C VAL A 105 -6.71 -3.47 3.40
N PHE A 106 -6.94 -3.25 2.11
CA PHE A 106 -6.30 -4.00 1.04
C PHE A 106 -5.21 -3.14 0.40
N ALA A 107 -3.96 -3.55 0.55
CA ALA A 107 -2.82 -2.91 -0.07
C ALA A 107 -2.42 -3.63 -1.35
N PHE A 108 -2.12 -2.87 -2.40
CA PHE A 108 -1.67 -3.41 -3.68
C PHE A 108 -0.40 -2.70 -4.14
N GLY A 109 0.58 -3.47 -4.58
CA GLY A 109 1.79 -2.96 -5.20
C GLY A 109 2.22 -3.79 -6.41
N ILE A 110 3.37 -3.46 -6.97
CA ILE A 110 4.04 -4.28 -7.98
C ILE A 110 5.19 -5.01 -7.30
N GLY A 111 5.26 -6.32 -7.55
CA GLY A 111 6.33 -7.19 -7.08
C GLY A 111 7.17 -7.72 -8.23
N GLU A 112 8.40 -8.09 -7.91
CA GLU A 112 9.35 -8.71 -8.82
C GLU A 112 9.71 -10.11 -8.30
N SER A 113 9.78 -11.10 -9.20
CA SER A 113 10.06 -12.50 -8.82
C SER A 113 11.55 -12.73 -8.58
N LEU A 114 11.88 -13.48 -7.53
CA LEU A 114 13.25 -14.00 -7.31
C LEU A 114 13.50 -15.31 -8.06
N GLN A 115 12.48 -15.88 -8.71
CA GLN A 115 12.59 -17.14 -9.42
C GLN A 115 12.98 -16.90 -10.89
N LYS A 116 14.14 -17.41 -11.32
CA LYS A 116 14.72 -17.20 -12.68
C LYS A 116 13.80 -17.60 -13.86
N ASN A 117 12.69 -18.29 -13.62
CA ASN A 117 11.77 -18.80 -14.65
C ASN A 117 10.32 -18.31 -14.49
N ASP A 118 10.04 -17.38 -13.58
CA ASP A 118 8.69 -16.89 -13.35
C ASP A 118 8.38 -15.68 -14.23
N ASN A 119 7.91 -15.97 -15.45
CA ASN A 119 7.59 -14.97 -16.47
C ASN A 119 6.08 -14.76 -16.65
N GLY A 120 5.25 -15.41 -15.82
CA GLY A 120 3.79 -15.33 -15.93
C GLY A 120 3.24 -14.12 -15.20
N GLU A 121 2.22 -13.47 -15.78
CA GLU A 121 1.37 -12.54 -15.02
C GLU A 121 0.67 -13.33 -13.90
N LEU A 122 0.81 -12.85 -12.67
CA LEU A 122 0.12 -13.39 -11.51
C LEU A 122 -0.11 -12.31 -10.47
N ILE A 123 -0.97 -12.64 -9.50
CA ILE A 123 -1.17 -11.85 -8.31
C ILE A 123 -0.80 -12.66 -7.07
N PHE A 124 0.15 -12.13 -6.32
CA PHE A 124 0.65 -12.73 -5.10
C PHE A 124 -0.04 -12.10 -3.89
N TRP A 125 -0.47 -12.91 -2.94
CA TRP A 125 -1.01 -12.45 -1.65
C TRP A 125 -0.06 -12.80 -0.52
N ALA A 126 0.41 -11.78 0.21
CA ALA A 126 1.39 -11.95 1.26
C ALA A 126 0.82 -12.69 2.47
N GLU A 127 1.57 -13.67 2.96
CA GLU A 127 1.34 -14.38 4.22
C GLU A 127 2.31 -13.92 5.30
N ASP A 128 3.51 -13.50 4.89
CA ASP A 128 4.51 -12.90 5.77
C ASP A 128 5.47 -12.00 4.96
N HIS A 129 6.36 -11.28 5.65
CA HIS A 129 7.41 -10.49 5.03
C HIS A 129 8.76 -10.59 5.73
N ILE A 130 9.82 -10.30 4.98
CA ILE A 130 11.14 -9.99 5.53
C ILE A 130 11.48 -8.53 5.21
N ASN A 131 11.69 -7.72 6.25
CA ASN A 131 12.09 -6.32 6.06
C ASN A 131 13.61 -6.18 5.94
N LEU A 132 14.10 -6.05 4.71
CA LEU A 132 15.53 -5.82 4.39
C LEU A 132 15.80 -4.39 3.91
N SER A 133 14.79 -3.51 3.98
CA SER A 133 14.89 -2.11 3.54
C SER A 133 15.58 -1.18 4.54
N ALA A 134 15.82 -1.66 5.78
CA ALA A 134 16.26 -0.85 6.92
C ALA A 134 15.29 0.32 7.30
N VAL A 135 14.07 0.30 6.77
CA VAL A 135 13.01 1.28 7.04
C VAL A 135 12.07 0.75 8.10
N ASN A 136 11.82 1.54 9.16
CA ASN A 136 10.80 1.23 10.15
C ASN A 136 10.03 2.51 10.56
N PRO A 137 8.70 2.57 10.36
CA PRO A 137 7.91 3.77 10.67
C PRO A 137 7.67 3.99 12.18
N LEU A 138 8.15 3.09 13.06
CA LEU A 138 7.99 3.16 14.52
C LEU A 138 9.23 3.70 15.25
N VAL A 139 10.25 4.13 14.49
CA VAL A 139 11.46 4.77 15.04
C VAL A 139 11.09 6.04 15.81
N GLY A 140 11.80 6.31 16.92
CA GLY A 140 11.53 7.45 17.79
C GLY A 140 10.58 7.12 18.94
N ALA A 141 10.01 8.16 19.57
CA ALA A 141 9.05 8.00 20.67
C ALA A 141 7.74 7.35 20.19
N ASN A 142 7.14 6.51 21.04
CA ASN A 142 5.83 5.93 20.74
C ASN A 142 4.74 7.02 20.75
N ILE A 143 3.72 6.81 19.93
CA ILE A 143 2.47 7.57 19.97
C ILE A 143 1.41 6.57 20.43
N ASP A 144 1.04 6.64 21.70
CA ASP A 144 0.21 5.63 22.37
C ASP A 144 -1.20 5.52 21.77
N GLU A 145 -1.70 6.60 21.17
CA GLU A 145 -2.97 6.64 20.44
C GLU A 145 -2.99 5.71 19.22
N PHE A 146 -1.83 5.39 18.64
CA PHE A 146 -1.72 4.50 17.48
C PHE A 146 -1.48 3.04 17.84
N GLY A 147 -1.02 2.72 19.06
CA GLY A 147 -0.64 1.36 19.39
C GLY A 147 0.44 1.24 20.46
N VAL A 148 0.78 -0.01 20.78
CA VAL A 148 1.80 -0.33 21.78
C VAL A 148 3.20 -0.16 21.23
N ARG A 149 4.15 0.21 22.09
CA ARG A 149 5.55 0.46 21.71
C ARG A 149 6.20 -0.66 20.89
N PHE A 150 5.89 -1.91 21.22
CA PHE A 150 6.44 -3.11 20.58
C PHE A 150 5.26 -3.96 20.08
N PRO A 151 4.76 -3.70 18.87
CA PRO A 151 3.63 -4.45 18.32
C PRO A 151 4.05 -5.87 17.96
N ASP A 152 3.10 -6.80 18.07
CA ASP A 152 3.27 -8.13 17.55
C ASP A 152 3.13 -8.12 16.02
N MET A 153 4.03 -8.83 15.34
CA MET A 153 4.04 -8.96 13.88
C MET A 153 3.72 -10.39 13.43
N SER A 154 3.41 -11.30 14.36
CA SER A 154 3.13 -12.72 14.04
C SER A 154 1.94 -12.92 13.10
N ALA A 155 1.01 -11.96 13.07
CA ALA A 155 -0.14 -11.91 12.17
C ALA A 155 -0.27 -10.52 11.54
N ALA A 156 0.80 -10.04 10.89
CA ALA A 156 0.81 -8.75 10.21
C ALA A 156 -0.16 -8.68 9.02
N TYR A 157 -0.50 -9.84 8.46
CA TYR A 157 -1.50 -10.01 7.40
C TYR A 157 -2.69 -10.78 7.96
N ASP A 158 -3.90 -10.24 7.76
CA ASP A 158 -5.13 -10.85 8.24
C ASP A 158 -5.54 -12.01 7.32
N ASP A 159 -5.65 -13.21 7.88
CA ASP A 159 -5.93 -14.45 7.14
C ASP A 159 -7.29 -14.39 6.41
N ASP A 160 -8.32 -13.81 7.02
CA ASP A 160 -9.66 -13.74 6.44
C ASP A 160 -9.69 -12.78 5.24
N LEU A 161 -9.08 -11.60 5.38
CA LEU A 161 -8.95 -10.64 4.28
C LEU A 161 -8.09 -11.22 3.16
N THR A 162 -7.00 -11.91 3.49
CA THR A 162 -6.11 -12.56 2.53
C THR A 162 -6.85 -13.64 1.75
N LEU A 163 -7.67 -14.46 2.41
CA LEU A 163 -8.49 -15.48 1.76
C LEU A 163 -9.55 -14.87 0.83
N ILE A 164 -10.20 -13.78 1.25
CA ILE A 164 -11.13 -13.02 0.39
C ILE A 164 -10.38 -12.50 -0.84
N GLY A 165 -9.20 -11.91 -0.63
CA GLY A 165 -8.30 -11.45 -1.68
C GLY A 165 -8.02 -12.50 -2.73
N LYS A 166 -7.46 -13.64 -2.32
CA LYS A 166 -7.15 -14.79 -3.18
C LYS A 166 -8.37 -15.23 -4.00
N ARG A 167 -9.52 -15.42 -3.35
CA ARG A 167 -10.76 -15.86 -4.00
C ARG A 167 -11.26 -14.87 -5.05
N GLU A 168 -11.25 -13.57 -4.75
CA GLU A 168 -11.69 -12.57 -5.73
C GLU A 168 -10.67 -12.42 -6.87
N SER A 169 -9.37 -12.58 -6.61
CA SER A 169 -8.32 -12.60 -7.63
C SER A 169 -8.52 -13.72 -8.66
N GLU A 170 -8.86 -14.93 -8.21
CA GLU A 170 -9.17 -16.06 -9.10
C GLU A 170 -10.38 -15.74 -9.99
N LYS A 171 -11.46 -15.20 -9.40
CA LYS A 171 -12.65 -14.79 -10.15
C LYS A 171 -12.37 -13.66 -11.13
N ALA A 172 -11.41 -12.78 -10.82
CA ALA A 172 -10.95 -11.72 -11.70
C ALA A 172 -10.13 -12.25 -12.89
N GLY A 173 -9.62 -13.48 -12.82
CA GLY A 173 -8.88 -14.14 -13.90
C GLY A 173 -7.36 -14.09 -13.72
N PHE A 174 -6.88 -13.84 -12.51
CA PHE A 174 -5.46 -13.95 -12.20
C PHE A 174 -5.07 -15.38 -11.85
N LYS A 175 -3.84 -15.77 -12.21
CA LYS A 175 -3.13 -16.83 -11.50
C LYS A 175 -2.80 -16.29 -10.10
N VAL A 176 -3.12 -17.05 -9.06
CA VAL A 176 -2.94 -16.63 -7.65
C VAL A 176 -1.82 -17.42 -7.00
N GLU A 177 -0.93 -16.71 -6.32
CA GLU A 177 0.13 -17.29 -5.48
C GLU A 177 0.15 -16.63 -4.09
N ASN A 178 0.89 -17.21 -3.16
CA ASN A 178 1.07 -16.69 -1.80
C ASN A 178 2.38 -17.14 -1.17
N GLY A 179 2.74 -16.48 -0.07
CA GLY A 179 3.92 -16.81 0.70
C GLY A 179 4.58 -15.57 1.30
N ILE A 180 5.91 -15.58 1.32
CA ILE A 180 6.74 -14.55 1.96
C ILE A 180 7.34 -13.65 0.89
N TRP A 181 7.22 -12.34 1.07
CA TRP A 181 7.90 -11.34 0.25
C TRP A 181 8.99 -10.62 1.03
N ALA A 182 9.98 -10.05 0.35
CA ALA A 182 11.01 -9.25 0.98
C ALA A 182 10.92 -7.78 0.55
N ALA A 183 11.02 -6.88 1.53
CA ALA A 183 11.12 -5.46 1.29
C ALA A 183 12.58 -5.05 1.11
N PHE A 184 12.92 -4.35 0.03
CA PHE A 184 14.26 -3.77 -0.20
C PHE A 184 14.21 -2.27 -0.44
N ASP A 185 15.35 -1.62 -0.26
CA ASP A 185 15.53 -0.23 -0.69
C ASP A 185 15.89 -0.21 -2.19
N SER A 186 15.06 0.44 -3.01
CA SER A 186 15.16 0.39 -4.48
C SER A 186 16.40 1.02 -5.07
N GLU A 187 17.03 1.96 -4.37
CA GLU A 187 18.07 2.82 -4.96
C GLU A 187 19.48 2.51 -4.44
N ARG A 188 19.60 1.93 -3.23
CA ARG A 188 20.91 1.82 -2.56
C ARG A 188 21.43 0.41 -2.39
N ASN A 189 20.57 -0.61 -2.40
CA ASN A 189 20.97 -1.98 -2.08
C ASN A 189 20.04 -3.01 -2.74
N ARG A 190 20.03 -3.10 -4.08
CA ARG A 190 19.57 -4.36 -4.68
C ARG A 190 20.48 -5.46 -4.15
N LEU A 191 19.89 -6.56 -3.69
CA LEU A 191 20.67 -7.71 -3.28
C LEU A 191 21.60 -8.14 -4.41
N ASP A 192 22.84 -8.44 -4.07
CA ASP A 192 23.72 -9.13 -5.01
C ASP A 192 23.18 -10.54 -5.30
N GLU A 193 23.62 -11.15 -6.40
CA GLU A 193 23.16 -12.48 -6.81
C GLU A 193 23.36 -13.53 -5.71
N PHE A 194 24.43 -13.37 -4.91
CA PHE A 194 24.70 -14.26 -3.78
C PHE A 194 23.62 -14.17 -2.69
N SER A 195 23.23 -12.96 -2.31
CA SER A 195 22.19 -12.74 -1.30
C SER A 195 20.82 -13.15 -1.81
N GLU A 196 20.51 -12.90 -3.09
CA GLU A 196 19.29 -13.42 -3.74
C GLU A 196 19.26 -14.96 -3.66
N GLU A 197 20.38 -15.63 -3.97
CA GLU A 197 20.50 -17.10 -3.89
C GLU A 197 20.26 -17.66 -2.48
N LEU A 198 20.68 -16.93 -1.44
CA LEU A 198 20.47 -17.35 -0.05
C LEU A 198 19.00 -17.30 0.37
N ILE A 199 18.25 -16.29 -0.09
CA ILE A 199 16.87 -16.05 0.38
C ILE A 199 15.79 -16.63 -0.55
N LYS A 200 16.10 -16.91 -1.83
CA LYS A 200 15.09 -17.32 -2.83
C LYS A 200 14.32 -18.60 -2.49
N ASN A 201 14.85 -19.43 -1.59
CA ASN A 201 14.16 -20.64 -1.13
C ASN A 201 13.10 -20.34 -0.05
N SER A 202 13.16 -19.15 0.56
CA SER A 202 12.23 -18.70 1.61
C SER A 202 11.33 -17.56 1.14
N VAL A 203 11.81 -16.73 0.21
CA VAL A 203 11.12 -15.54 -0.31
C VAL A 203 10.79 -15.74 -1.79
N GLN A 204 9.55 -15.45 -2.18
CA GLN A 204 9.10 -15.62 -3.56
C GLN A 204 9.24 -14.33 -4.37
N TYR A 205 8.87 -13.19 -3.76
CA TYR A 205 8.79 -11.90 -4.44
C TYR A 205 9.45 -10.79 -3.62
N PHE A 206 9.85 -9.73 -4.30
CA PHE A 206 10.28 -8.51 -3.65
C PHE A 206 9.46 -7.28 -4.07
N CYS A 207 9.37 -6.31 -3.17
CA CYS A 207 8.76 -5.01 -3.40
C CYS A 207 9.53 -3.96 -2.59
N ASN A 208 9.64 -2.73 -3.09
CA ASN A 208 10.31 -1.62 -2.41
C ASN A 208 9.33 -0.64 -1.74
N GLU A 209 8.03 -0.90 -1.85
CA GLU A 209 6.96 -0.09 -1.28
C GLU A 209 6.17 -0.89 -0.22
N LEU A 210 5.23 -0.26 0.48
CA LEU A 210 4.21 -0.89 1.35
C LEU A 210 4.70 -1.53 2.66
N ILE A 211 6.01 -1.67 2.89
CA ILE A 211 6.52 -2.23 4.16
C ILE A 211 6.17 -1.36 5.36
N SER A 212 6.25 -0.03 5.22
CA SER A 212 5.91 0.91 6.30
C SER A 212 4.42 0.87 6.64
N GLU A 213 3.59 0.71 5.62
CA GLU A 213 2.15 0.59 5.73
C GLU A 213 1.77 -0.70 6.46
N SER A 214 2.39 -1.84 6.12
CA SER A 214 2.14 -3.11 6.82
C SER A 214 2.52 -3.05 8.31
N ILE A 215 3.69 -2.49 8.64
CA ILE A 215 4.14 -2.34 10.04
C ILE A 215 3.22 -1.39 10.81
N ALA A 216 2.82 -0.27 10.20
CA ALA A 216 1.94 0.70 10.85
C ALA A 216 0.52 0.15 11.04
N ALA A 217 0.04 -0.67 10.11
CA ALA A 217 -1.26 -1.33 10.19
C ALA A 217 -1.28 -2.34 11.35
N ALA A 218 -0.26 -3.20 11.46
CA ALA A 218 -0.10 -4.11 12.60
C ALA A 218 -0.01 -3.35 13.93
N HIS A 219 0.77 -2.27 13.99
CA HIS A 219 0.87 -1.42 15.18
C HIS A 219 -0.49 -0.92 15.68
N GLY A 220 -1.35 -0.45 14.78
CA GLY A 220 -2.69 0.02 15.13
C GLY A 220 -3.80 -1.00 14.93
N LYS A 221 -3.45 -2.30 14.86
CA LYS A 221 -4.40 -3.42 14.82
C LYS A 221 -5.46 -3.31 13.71
N LEU A 222 -5.08 -2.74 12.57
CA LEU A 222 -5.91 -2.80 11.37
C LEU A 222 -5.85 -4.22 10.79
N LYS A 223 -7.00 -4.72 10.34
CA LYS A 223 -6.99 -5.91 9.47
C LYS A 223 -6.39 -5.51 8.14
N PHE A 224 -5.20 -6.02 7.84
CA PHE A 224 -4.42 -5.60 6.69
C PHE A 224 -4.12 -6.80 5.82
N SER A 225 -4.30 -6.65 4.51
CA SER A 225 -3.89 -7.65 3.53
C SER A 225 -3.10 -6.96 2.44
N LEU A 226 -2.04 -7.61 1.96
CA LEU A 226 -1.18 -7.06 0.92
C LEU A 226 -1.10 -7.99 -0.26
N SER A 227 -1.18 -7.40 -1.45
CA SER A 227 -1.01 -8.11 -2.69
C SER A 227 0.01 -7.43 -3.61
N LEU A 228 0.77 -8.24 -4.33
CA LEU A 228 1.73 -7.82 -5.33
C LEU A 228 1.30 -8.33 -6.70
N LEU A 229 1.14 -7.43 -7.66
CA LEU A 229 1.00 -7.77 -9.07
C LEU A 229 2.39 -8.00 -9.66
N VAL A 230 2.59 -9.15 -10.30
CA VAL A 230 3.89 -9.58 -10.83
C VAL A 230 3.78 -9.73 -12.34
N ASN A 231 4.76 -9.19 -13.07
CA ASN A 231 4.83 -9.22 -14.54
C ASN A 231 3.50 -8.80 -15.22
N PRO A 232 2.97 -7.59 -14.94
CA PRO A 232 1.69 -7.16 -15.49
C PRO A 232 1.69 -7.14 -17.03
N SER A 233 0.71 -7.80 -17.64
CA SER A 233 0.44 -7.73 -19.08
C SER A 233 -0.50 -6.57 -19.44
N GLU A 234 -0.81 -6.40 -20.73
CA GLU A 234 -1.80 -5.42 -21.20
C GLU A 234 -3.19 -5.62 -20.55
N ASP A 235 -3.58 -6.87 -20.30
CA ASP A 235 -4.88 -7.22 -19.70
C ASP A 235 -4.90 -7.07 -18.16
N ALA A 236 -3.74 -6.84 -17.53
CA ALA A 236 -3.60 -6.79 -16.07
C ALA A 236 -4.49 -5.72 -15.45
N ALA A 237 -4.60 -4.56 -16.11
CA ALA A 237 -5.39 -3.43 -15.64
C ALA A 237 -6.88 -3.78 -15.52
N GLU A 238 -7.45 -4.45 -16.54
CA GLU A 238 -8.87 -4.84 -16.52
C GLU A 238 -9.17 -5.86 -15.43
N LYS A 239 -8.29 -6.85 -15.26
CA LYS A 239 -8.39 -7.84 -14.18
C LYS A 239 -8.27 -7.18 -12.82
N LEU A 240 -7.34 -6.24 -12.64
CA LEU A 240 -7.14 -5.51 -11.39
C LEU A 240 -8.37 -4.67 -11.04
N ILE A 241 -8.98 -3.97 -12.00
CA ILE A 241 -10.22 -3.20 -11.78
C ILE A 241 -11.36 -4.11 -11.35
N LYS A 242 -11.50 -5.27 -12.00
CA LYS A 242 -12.50 -6.27 -11.64
C LYS A 242 -12.29 -6.76 -10.20
N LEU A 243 -11.05 -7.03 -9.82
CA LEU A 243 -10.68 -7.40 -8.45
C LEU A 243 -11.03 -6.32 -7.43
N LEU A 244 -10.59 -5.08 -7.65
CA LEU A 244 -10.83 -3.98 -6.72
C LEU A 244 -12.35 -3.76 -6.50
N ARG A 245 -13.15 -3.82 -7.58
CA ARG A 245 -14.62 -3.76 -7.51
C ARG A 245 -15.25 -4.90 -6.72
N GLN A 246 -14.65 -6.08 -6.73
CA GLN A 246 -15.14 -7.24 -5.97
C GLN A 246 -14.81 -7.11 -4.47
N LEU A 247 -13.65 -6.55 -4.12
CA LEU A 247 -13.21 -6.38 -2.74
C LEU A 247 -13.96 -5.27 -2.01
N ILE A 248 -14.23 -4.17 -2.71
CA ILE A 248 -15.03 -3.06 -2.21
C ILE A 248 -16.14 -2.75 -3.25
N PRO A 249 -17.31 -3.41 -3.13
CA PRO A 249 -18.42 -3.16 -4.04
C PRO A 249 -18.84 -1.69 -4.08
N GLY A 250 -18.79 -1.10 -5.27
CA GLY A 250 -19.07 0.32 -5.49
C GLY A 250 -17.84 1.17 -5.81
N SER A 251 -16.62 0.65 -5.69
CA SER A 251 -15.42 1.39 -6.09
C SER A 251 -15.33 1.55 -7.62
N ILE A 252 -15.25 2.77 -8.14
CA ILE A 252 -15.15 3.01 -9.59
C ILE A 252 -13.70 3.29 -10.02
N PHE A 253 -13.07 2.28 -10.64
CA PHE A 253 -11.79 2.38 -11.35
C PHE A 253 -12.00 2.18 -12.87
N TYR A 254 -11.13 2.75 -13.69
CA TYR A 254 -11.00 2.54 -15.14
C TYR A 254 -9.59 2.11 -15.51
N ALA A 255 -9.44 1.46 -16.66
CA ALA A 255 -8.13 1.02 -17.13
C ALA A 255 -7.36 2.19 -17.75
N GLN A 256 -6.07 2.25 -17.47
CA GLN A 256 -5.14 3.11 -18.17
C GLN A 256 -3.89 2.30 -18.49
N PHE A 257 -3.60 2.16 -19.78
CA PHE A 257 -2.35 1.57 -20.25
C PHE A 257 -1.67 2.60 -21.13
N HIS A 258 -0.50 3.09 -20.73
CA HIS A 258 0.41 3.81 -21.62
C HIS A 258 1.55 2.84 -21.97
N THR A 259 1.90 2.76 -23.25
CA THR A 259 2.98 1.91 -23.78
C THR A 259 4.40 2.41 -23.40
N GLY A 260 4.54 3.14 -22.27
CA GLY A 260 5.80 3.67 -21.78
C GLY A 260 6.33 2.82 -20.62
N ASN A 261 7.62 2.48 -20.62
CA ASN A 261 8.29 1.69 -19.59
C ASN A 261 8.04 2.25 -18.18
N TYR A 262 7.18 1.60 -17.41
CA TYR A 262 6.86 1.94 -16.01
C TYR A 262 7.93 1.49 -14.98
N PHE A 263 8.99 0.82 -15.44
CA PHE A 263 10.03 0.24 -14.57
C PHE A 263 11.22 1.17 -14.28
N ASN A 264 11.22 2.41 -14.80
CA ASN A 264 12.33 3.37 -14.66
C ASN A 264 11.86 4.75 -14.14
N ALA A 265 11.02 4.77 -13.11
CA ALA A 265 10.67 6.00 -12.39
C ALA A 265 10.64 5.75 -10.88
#